data_AF-A0A931WEK0-F1
#
_entry.id   AF-A0A931WEK0-F1
#
_cell.length_a   1.000
_cell.length_b   1.000
_cell.length_c   1.000
_cell.angle_alpha   90.00
_cell.angle_beta   90.00
_cell.angle_gamma   90.00
#
_symmetry.space_group_name_H-M   'P 1'
#
loop_
_entity.id
_entity.type
_entity.pdbx_description
1 polymer ?
#
loop_
_entity_poly.entity_id
_entity_poly.type
_entity_poly.pdbx_seq_one_letter_code
_entity_poly.pdbx_strand_id
1 'polypeptide(L)' 'ARGDNRPDSDLDILIRFKKDKEPGFFRYLGIEEKLSEILKQKVDLVTEGAISPYIKDYILSDLKAIYQ' A
#
# COMPACT_ATOMS: atom_id res chain seq x y z
N ALA A 1 8.90 -8.14 -2.81
CA ALA A 1 9.30 -8.15 -1.37
C ALA A 1 10.77 -8.51 -1.28
N ARG A 2 11.65 -7.51 -1.15
CA ARG A 2 13.10 -7.62 -1.40
C ARG A 2 13.90 -8.25 -0.25
N GLY A 3 13.27 -8.54 0.88
CA GLY A 3 13.95 -9.11 2.06
C GLY A 3 14.64 -8.08 2.94
N ASP A 4 14.55 -6.79 2.60
CA ASP A 4 15.20 -5.68 3.30
C ASP A 4 14.36 -5.10 4.47
N ASN A 5 13.31 -5.82 4.90
CA ASN A 5 12.44 -5.36 5.98
C ASN A 5 13.25 -5.23 7.27
N ARG A 6 13.27 -4.01 7.83
CA ARG A 6 13.88 -3.71 9.13
C ARG A 6 12.79 -3.60 10.19
N PRO A 7 13.12 -3.78 11.48
CA PRO A 7 12.14 -3.66 12.57
C PRO A 7 11.46 -2.28 12.63
N ASP A 8 12.08 -1.25 12.07
CA ASP A 8 11.60 0.13 11.98
C ASP A 8 11.03 0.50 10.60
N SER A 9 10.97 -0.45 9.66
CA SER A 9 10.44 -0.18 8.32
C SER A 9 8.92 -0.10 8.30
N ASP A 10 8.38 0.83 7.52
CA ASP A 10 6.96 0.87 7.19
C ASP A 10 6.62 -0.26 6.19
N LEU A 11 5.35 -0.68 6.17
CA LEU A 11 4.83 -1.66 5.22
C LEU A 11 4.00 -0.94 4.16
N ASP A 12 4.58 -0.78 2.96
CA ASP A 12 3.89 -0.20 1.82
C ASP A 12 2.96 -1.23 1.15
N ILE A 13 1.69 -0.88 1.02
CA ILE A 13 0.67 -1.73 0.38
C ILE A 13 0.08 -0.99 -0.81
N LEU A 14 0.36 -1.49 -2.01
CA LEU A 14 -0.31 -1.01 -3.23
C LEU A 14 -1.72 -1.56 -3.30
N ILE A 15 -2.68 -0.66 -3.40
CA ILE A 15 -4.11 -0.96 -3.42
C ILE A 15 -4.78 -0.31 -4.64
N ARG A 16 -5.69 -1.08 -5.24
CA ARG A 16 -6.59 -0.62 -6.30
C ARG A 16 -8.03 -0.83 -5.88
N PHE A 17 -8.79 0.26 -5.77
CA PHE A 17 -10.23 0.19 -5.56
C PHE A 17 -10.97 0.04 -6.88
N LYS A 18 -12.22 -0.46 -6.82
CA LYS A 18 -13.13 -0.36 -7.96
C LYS A 18 -13.47 1.11 -8.17
N LYS A 19 -13.55 1.55 -9.44
CA LYS A 19 -13.73 2.96 -9.84
C LYS A 19 -14.95 3.64 -9.20
N ASP A 20 -15.99 2.88 -8.88
CA ASP A 20 -17.23 3.32 -8.25
C ASP A 20 -17.22 3.22 -6.71
N LYS A 21 -16.11 2.74 -6.12
CA LYS A 21 -16.00 2.42 -4.68
C LYS A 21 -14.73 2.97 -4.03
N GLU A 22 -14.13 3.99 -4.63
CA GLU A 22 -12.99 4.68 -4.03
C GLU A 22 -13.42 5.32 -2.70
N PRO A 23 -12.69 5.08 -1.60
CA PRO A 23 -12.99 5.70 -0.32
C PRO A 23 -12.64 7.19 -0.37
N GLY A 24 -13.41 8.01 0.36
CA GLY A 24 -12.96 9.35 0.71
C GLY A 24 -11.77 9.32 1.67
N PHE A 25 -11.09 10.46 1.80
CA PHE A 25 -9.85 10.61 2.57
C PHE A 25 -9.89 10.04 4.00
N PHE A 26 -10.92 10.34 4.79
CA PHE A 26 -11.01 9.82 6.16
C PHE A 26 -11.17 8.30 6.23
N ARG A 27 -11.90 7.71 5.27
CA ARG A 27 -12.03 6.26 5.20
C ARG A 27 -10.71 5.63 4.78
N TYR A 28 -9.96 6.27 3.89
CA TYR A 28 -8.62 5.85 3.52
C TYR A 28 -7.69 5.77 4.74
N LEU A 29 -7.58 6.86 5.50
CA LEU A 29 -6.80 6.90 6.74
C LEU A 29 -7.25 5.84 7.75
N GLY A 30 -8.57 5.62 7.90
CA GLY A 30 -9.09 4.59 8.79
C GLY A 30 -8.73 3.16 8.36
N ILE A 31 -8.51 2.91 7.06
CA ILE A 31 -8.01 1.61 6.59
C ILE A 31 -6.53 1.47 6.95
N GLU A 32 -5.71 2.51 6.72
CA GLU A 32 -4.28 2.51 7.09
C GLU A 32 -4.07 2.25 8.58
N GLU A 33 -4.80 2.98 9.42
CA GLU A 33 -4.74 2.85 10.88
C GLU A 33 -5.13 1.43 11.31
N LYS A 34 -6.26 0.92 10.80
CA LYS A 34 -6.74 -0.42 11.15
C LYS A 34 -5.80 -1.53 10.68
N LEU A 35 -5.21 -1.41 9.48
CA LEU A 35 -4.21 -2.35 9.01
C LEU A 35 -2.96 -2.30 9.88
N SER A 36 -2.53 -1.10 10.27
CA SER A 36 -1.37 -0.92 11.16
C SER A 36 -1.59 -1.58 12.52
N GLU A 37 -2.79 -1.43 13.09
CA GLU A 37 -3.16 -2.06 14.36
C GLU A 37 -3.17 -3.59 14.29
N ILE A 38 -3.66 -4.15 13.18
CA ILE A 38 -3.76 -5.60 12.95
C ILE A 38 -2.37 -6.20 12.73
N LEU A 39 -1.53 -5.54 11.92
CA LEU A 39 -0.22 -6.04 11.52
C LEU A 39 0.88 -5.69 12.53
N LYS A 40 0.60 -4.83 13.53
CA LYS A 40 1.55 -4.36 14.54
C LYS A 40 2.79 -3.69 13.93
N GLN A 41 2.61 -3.09 12.76
CA GLN A 41 3.63 -2.37 11.99
C GLN A 41 2.94 -1.19 11.32
N LYS A 42 3.64 -0.08 11.13
CA LYS A 42 3.09 1.07 10.39
C LYS A 42 2.83 0.66 8.94
N VAL A 43 1.62 0.91 8.45
CA VAL A 43 1.19 0.64 7.08
C VAL A 43 1.03 1.96 6.34
N ASP A 44 1.62 2.05 5.16
CA ASP A 44 1.37 3.12 4.19
C ASP A 44 0.60 2.52 3.02
N LEU A 45 -0.63 2.99 2.78
CA LEU A 45 -1.35 2.59 1.59
C LEU A 45 -0.91 3.50 0.45
N VAL A 46 -0.63 2.89 -0.70
CA VAL A 46 -0.35 3.62 -1.93
C VAL A 46 -1.35 3.22 -2.99
N THR A 47 -1.80 4.20 -3.78
CA THR A 47 -2.61 3.95 -4.97
C THR A 47 -1.72 4.00 -6.21
N GLU A 48 -2.11 3.32 -7.29
CA GLU A 48 -1.32 3.34 -8.53
C GLU A 48 -1.15 4.74 -9.11
N GLY A 49 -2.10 5.64 -8.87
CA GLY A 49 -2.01 7.04 -9.29
C GLY A 49 -0.99 7.85 -8.50
N ALA A 50 -0.64 7.41 -7.29
CA ALA A 50 0.37 8.06 -6.46
C ALA A 50 1.81 7.63 -6.82
N ILE A 51 1.97 6.56 -7.61
CA ILE A 51 3.29 6.09 -8.03
C ILE A 51 3.87 7.02 -9.10
N SER A 52 5.09 7.50 -8.86
CA SER A 52 5.84 8.27 -9.86
C SER A 52 6.05 7.45 -11.15
N PRO A 53 5.75 8.01 -12.33
CA PRO A 53 5.89 7.30 -13.60
C PRO A 53 7.29 6.73 -13.85
N TYR A 54 8.33 7.42 -13.35
CA TYR A 54 9.74 7.04 -13.55
C TYR A 54 10.15 5.77 -12.81
N ILE A 55 9.43 5.41 -11.74
CA ILE A 55 9.72 4.23 -10.90
C ILE A 55 8.63 3.16 -11.00
N LYS A 56 7.58 3.42 -11.78
CA LYS A 56 6.40 2.55 -11.88
C LYS A 56 6.78 1.15 -12.31
N ASP A 57 7.53 1.02 -13.40
CA ASP A 57 7.91 -0.30 -13.94
C ASP A 57 8.76 -1.10 -12.95
N TYR A 58 9.64 -0.41 -12.22
CA TYR A 58 10.45 -1.02 -11.18
C TYR A 58 9.58 -1.56 -10.03
N ILE A 59 8.66 -0.75 -9.50
CA ILE A 59 7.73 -1.16 -8.44
C ILE A 59 6.86 -2.32 -8.92
N LEU A 60 6.27 -2.21 -10.12
CA LEU A 60 5.40 -3.24 -10.69
C LEU A 60 6.12 -4.59 -10.84
N SER A 61 7.41 -4.59 -11.15
CA SER A 61 8.21 -5.82 -11.26
C SER A 61 8.44 -6.54 -9.91
N ASP A 62 8.37 -5.81 -8.79
CA ASP A 62 8.57 -6.36 -7.44
C ASP A 62 7.28 -6.69 -6.69
N LEU A 63 6.13 -6.33 -7.26
CA LEU A 63 4.83 -6.52 -6.63
C LEU A 63 4.54 -7.99 -6.42
N LYS A 64 4.05 -8.29 -5.22
CA LYS A 64 3.49 -9.59 -4.90
C LYS A 64 2.00 -9.42 -4.65
N ALA A 65 1.17 -10.03 -5.48
CA ALA A 65 -0.27 -10.01 -5.29
C ALA A 65 -0.64 -10.77 -4.01
N ILE A 66 -1.37 -10.11 -3.10
CA ILE A 66 -1.84 -10.69 -1.83
C ILE A 66 -3.34 -11.02 -1.92
N TYR A 67 -4.10 -10.30 -2.76
CA TYR A 67 -5.54 -10.49 -2.96
C TYR A 67 -5.96 -9.97 -4.35
N GLN A 68 -7.00 -10.58 -4.93
CA GLN A 68 -7.63 -10.19 -6.21
C GLN A 68 -9.16 -10.27 -6.11
#